data_AF-A0A7C5T6G5-F1
#
_entry.id   AF-A0A7C5T6G5-F1
#
_cell.length_a   1.000
_cell.length_b   1.000
_cell.length_c   1.000
_cell.angle_alpha   90.00
_cell.angle_beta   90.00
_cell.angle_gamma   90.00
#
_symmetry.space_group_name_H-M   'P 1'
#
loop_
_entity.id
_entity.type
_entity.pdbx_description
1 polymer ?
#
loop_
_entity_poly.entity_id
_entity_poly.type
_entity_poly.pdbx_seq_one_letter_code
_entity_poly.pdbx_strand_id
1 'polypeptide(L)' 'MARGSRYKVPFRRRREGLTNYRKRRRLIISRKARLVVRKTNKHIIAQVVVAKPQGDV' A
#
# COMPACT_ATOMS: atom_id res chain seq x y z
N MET A 1 -13.08 -11.89 7.64
CA MET A 1 -13.55 -11.76 9.04
C MET A 1 -12.64 -12.56 9.96
N ALA A 2 -12.57 -12.21 11.25
CA ALA A 2 -11.82 -13.01 12.22
C ALA A 2 -12.53 -14.35 12.42
N ARG A 3 -11.79 -15.46 12.40
CA ARG A 3 -12.34 -16.82 12.56
C ARG A 3 -12.23 -17.36 14.00
N GLY A 4 -11.65 -16.58 14.92
CA GLY A 4 -11.46 -16.96 16.33
C GLY A 4 -10.44 -16.06 17.03
N SER A 5 -10.26 -16.25 18.34
CA SER A 5 -9.38 -15.44 19.20
C SER A 5 -7.90 -15.45 18.77
N ARG A 6 -7.42 -16.57 18.20
CA ARG A 6 -6.04 -16.73 17.71
C ARG A 6 -5.84 -16.30 16.25
N TYR A 7 -6.90 -15.90 15.55
CA TYR A 7 -6.80 -15.61 14.11
C TYR A 7 -6.17 -14.24 13.86
N LYS A 8 -4.97 -14.23 13.24
CA LYS A 8 -4.31 -12.99 12.84
C LYS A 8 -4.99 -12.38 11.62
N VAL A 9 -5.75 -11.31 11.85
CA VAL A 9 -6.45 -10.59 10.79
C VAL A 9 -5.43 -9.82 9.92
N PRO A 10 -5.49 -9.95 8.58
CA PRO A 10 -4.64 -9.16 7.70
C PRO A 10 -4.95 -7.66 7.78
N PHE A 11 -3.94 -6.82 7.52
CA PHE A 11 -4.11 -5.37 7.46
C PHE A 11 -5.23 -4.94 6.51
N ARG A 12 -5.92 -3.83 6.81
CA ARG A 12 -7.07 -3.32 6.05
C ARG A 12 -6.84 -3.31 4.53
N ARG A 13 -5.80 -2.62 4.05
CA ARG A 13 -5.47 -2.52 2.61
C ARG A 13 -5.04 -3.85 1.96
N ARG A 14 -4.65 -4.85 2.76
CA ARG A 14 -4.38 -6.20 2.26
C ARG A 14 -5.69 -6.93 1.99
N ARG A 15 -6.70 -6.76 2.87
CA ARG A 15 -8.04 -7.34 2.70
C ARG A 15 -8.76 -6.74 1.49
N GLU A 16 -8.59 -5.44 1.26
CA GLU A 16 -9.14 -4.73 0.09
C GLU A 16 -8.35 -5.01 -1.22
N GLY A 17 -7.23 -5.75 -1.16
CA GLY A 17 -6.39 -6.05 -2.35
C GLY A 17 -5.61 -4.85 -2.91
N LEU A 18 -5.73 -3.66 -2.32
CA LEU A 18 -5.19 -2.41 -2.87
C LEU A 18 -3.66 -2.27 -2.76
N THR A 19 -3.01 -3.05 -1.89
CA THR A 19 -1.59 -2.84 -1.56
C THR A 19 -0.81 -4.13 -1.39
N ASN A 20 0.27 -4.26 -2.17
CA ASN A 20 1.29 -5.28 -1.97
C ASN A 20 2.38 -4.77 -1.01
N TYR A 21 2.28 -5.17 0.26
CA TYR A 21 3.22 -4.77 1.31
C TYR A 21 4.66 -5.25 1.07
N ARG A 22 4.88 -6.37 0.37
CA ARG A 22 6.23 -6.89 0.08
C ARG A 22 6.97 -6.00 -0.91
N LYS A 23 6.27 -5.54 -1.97
CA LYS A 23 6.81 -4.55 -2.92
C LYS A 23 6.97 -3.17 -2.26
N ARG A 24 5.96 -2.72 -1.50
CA ARG A 24 5.98 -1.44 -0.78
C ARG A 24 7.20 -1.33 0.14
N ARG A 25 7.52 -2.37 0.91
CA ARG A 25 8.69 -2.38 1.81
C ARG A 25 9.99 -2.07 1.07
N ARG A 26 10.25 -2.71 -0.07
CA ARG A 26 11.48 -2.49 -0.86
C ARG A 26 11.58 -1.05 -1.37
N LEU A 27 10.46 -0.48 -1.80
CA LEU A 27 10.40 0.91 -2.29
C LEU A 27 10.55 1.95 -1.19
N ILE A 28 10.18 1.63 0.06
CA ILE A 28 10.41 2.54 1.20
C ILE A 28 11.87 2.49 1.63
N ILE A 29 12.48 1.30 1.63
CA ILE A 29 13.89 1.11 2.00
C ILE A 29 14.84 1.92 1.11
N SER A 30 14.49 2.13 -0.17
CA SER A 30 15.32 2.94 -1.08
C SER A 30 15.36 4.44 -0.72
N ARG A 31 14.53 4.92 0.22
CA ARG A 31 14.43 6.32 0.69
C ARG A 31 14.12 7.36 -0.40
N LYS A 32 13.85 6.93 -1.63
CA LYS A 32 13.46 7.80 -2.74
C LYS A 32 11.96 8.05 -2.72
N ALA A 33 11.53 9.20 -3.24
CA ALA A 33 10.12 9.45 -3.54
C ALA A 33 9.60 8.35 -4.47
N ARG A 34 8.37 7.89 -4.24
CA ARG A 34 7.77 6.80 -5.02
C ARG A 34 6.79 7.38 -6.02
N LEU A 35 6.94 6.99 -7.28
CA LEU A 35 5.91 7.22 -8.29
C LEU A 35 4.84 6.14 -8.17
N VAL A 36 3.66 6.51 -7.66
CA VAL A 36 2.50 5.64 -7.55
C VAL A 36 1.66 5.80 -8.81
N VAL A 37 1.69 4.79 -9.67
CA VAL A 37 0.84 4.73 -10.85
C VAL A 37 -0.37 3.82 -10.57
N ARG A 38 -1.57 4.32 -10.81
CA ARG A 38 -2.83 3.59 -10.70
C ARG A 38 -3.58 3.64 -12.01
N LYS A 39 -3.90 2.47 -12.55
CA LYS A 39 -4.76 2.33 -13.71
C LYS A 39 -6.20 2.18 -13.25
N THR A 40 -7.09 2.93 -13.88
CA THR A 40 -8.53 2.71 -13.88
C THR A 40 -8.97 2.31 -15.29
N ASN A 41 -10.25 2.02 -15.50
CA ASN A 41 -10.74 1.59 -16.82
C ASN A 41 -10.60 2.68 -17.89
N LYS A 42 -10.66 3.96 -17.50
CA LYS A 42 -10.65 5.11 -18.44
C LYS A 42 -9.45 6.05 -18.26
N HIS A 43 -8.76 6.00 -17.11
CA HIS A 43 -7.71 6.95 -16.77
C HIS A 43 -6.51 6.28 -16.11
N ILE A 44 -5.35 6.92 -16.25
CA ILE A 44 -4.14 6.60 -15.53
C ILE A 44 -3.85 7.75 -14.57
N ILE A 45 -3.67 7.43 -13.30
CA ILE A 45 -3.34 8.40 -12.24
C ILE A 45 -1.87 8.16 -11.86
N ALA A 46 -1.07 9.22 -11.88
CA ALA A 46 0.31 9.21 -11.43
C ALA A 46 0.49 10.20 -10.28
N GLN A 47 1.11 9.75 -9.19
CA GLN A 47 1.36 10.57 -7.99
C GLN A 47 2.78 10.35 -7.50
N VAL A 48 3.48 11.44 -7.14
CA VAL A 48 4.78 11.37 -6.47
C VAL A 48 4.54 11.48 -4.97
N VAL A 49 4.85 10.42 -4.23
CA VAL A 49 4.48 10.28 -2.82
C VAL A 49 5.72 10.02 -1.97
N VAL A 50 5.82 10.73 -0.84
CA VAL A 50 6.88 10.53 0.16
C VAL A 50 6.33 9.71 1.33
N ALA A 51 7.09 8.68 1.74
CA ALA A 51 6.69 7.85 2.86
C ALA A 51 6.97 8.58 4.19
N LYS A 52 5.93 8.84 5.00
CA LYS A 52 6.07 9.32 6.38
C LYS A 52 5.48 8.29 7.37
N PRO A 53 5.97 8.23 8.62
CA PRO A 53 5.48 7.27 9.62
C PRO A 53 3.97 7.38 9.91
N GLN A 54 3.43 8.59 9.91
CA GLN A 54 2.02 8.88 10.22
C GLN A 54 1.07 8.55 9.05
N GLY A 55 1.60 8.37 7.84
CA GLY A 55 0.82 8.23 6.62
C GLY A 55 1.56 8.85 5.45
N ASP A 56 1.32 8.30 4.26
CA ASP A 56 1.84 8.89 3.03
C ASP A 56 1.14 10.23 2.74
N VAL A 57 1.89 11.24 2.32
CA VAL A 57 1.38 12.53 1.79
C VAL A 57 1.71 12.61 0.31
#